data_AF-A0A954US06-F1
#
_entry.id   AF-A0A954US06-F1
#
_cell.length_a   1.000
_cell.length_b   1.000
_cell.length_c   1.000
_cell.angle_alpha   90.00
_cell.angle_beta   90.00
_cell.angle_gamma   90.00
#
_symmetry.space_group_name_H-M   'P 1'
#
loop_
_entity.id
_entity.type
_entity.pdbx_description
1 polymer ?
#
loop_
_entity_poly.entity_id
_entity_poly.type
_entity_poly.pdbx_seq_one_letter_code
_entity_poly.pdbx_strand_id
1 'polypeptide(L)'
;AASQDFAGSVKDALLAALTSPQFLFLIETSQSIQPEPLDGYELASKLSYFLWNSPPDASLLAAAQRGTLQQELKPQLARMIDDAKFQRFTREFARQWLSLDKLDVVEVDRNRFPNLTRDAKTHLGHEPVALLEHVIRHNLPVRDLVQSDYLLANEVTASYYGLGDRCETGFEFRPLAHDRADLGGLLSQAGILAGLSDGRESNPIKRGAWLARKIIAEPPADPPPNVPALPEENPEGLSLREKLERHRDQPGCAKCHAGIDPWGLPLEQFNAGGLLKSAAVDAEATLPDGAEVHGAADLKRYLADDRIDQVAFSVLKHLTIYATGRSLTYQDAEFLREHGAKLKPNGYRMRDMLELIVTSPLFLSK
;
A
#
# COMPACT_ATOMS: atom_id res chain seq x y z
N ALA A 1 -29.34 -25.51 41.93
CA ALA A 1 -29.67 -24.66 40.76
C ALA A 1 -29.68 -23.21 41.24
N ALA A 2 -28.53 -22.53 41.14
CA ALA A 2 -28.50 -21.09 41.39
C ALA A 2 -29.22 -20.42 40.22
N SER A 3 -30.16 -19.54 40.50
CA SER A 3 -30.81 -18.70 39.50
C SER A 3 -29.72 -17.84 38.85
N GLN A 4 -29.23 -18.25 37.68
CA GLN A 4 -28.53 -17.31 36.82
C GLN A 4 -29.57 -16.26 36.44
N ASP A 5 -29.41 -15.04 36.94
CA ASP A 5 -30.21 -13.93 36.44
C ASP A 5 -29.90 -13.76 34.94
N PHE A 6 -30.88 -13.31 34.17
CA PHE A 6 -30.81 -13.14 32.72
C PHE A 6 -29.50 -12.50 32.23
N ALA A 7 -28.99 -11.49 32.94
CA ALA A 7 -27.72 -10.83 32.63
C ALA A 7 -26.52 -11.78 32.72
N GLY A 8 -26.52 -12.70 33.70
CA GLY A 8 -25.51 -13.76 33.83
C GLY A 8 -25.52 -14.71 32.64
N SER A 9 -26.69 -15.17 32.21
CA SER A 9 -26.80 -16.07 31.05
C SER A 9 -26.42 -15.37 29.73
N VAL A 10 -26.77 -14.08 29.56
CA VAL A 10 -26.31 -13.27 28.42
C VAL A 10 -24.79 -13.12 28.44
N LYS A 11 -24.19 -12.85 29.60
CA LYS A 11 -22.73 -12.74 29.75
C LYS A 11 -22.04 -14.05 29.38
N ASP A 12 -22.52 -15.18 29.89
CA ASP A 12 -21.91 -16.50 29.62
C ASP A 12 -22.01 -16.87 28.13
N ALA A 13 -23.16 -16.59 27.50
CA ALA A 13 -23.36 -16.82 26.06
C ALA A 13 -22.42 -15.93 25.22
N LEU A 14 -22.30 -14.65 25.55
CA LEU A 14 -21.37 -13.74 24.87
C LEU A 14 -19.92 -14.15 25.09
N LEU A 15 -19.55 -14.56 26.30
CA LEU A 15 -18.19 -15.01 26.58
C LEU A 15 -17.86 -16.24 25.74
N ALA A 16 -18.73 -17.26 25.73
CA ALA A 16 -18.55 -18.45 24.90
C ALA A 16 -18.45 -18.12 23.41
N ALA A 17 -19.28 -17.22 22.90
CA ALA A 17 -19.25 -16.79 21.50
C ALA A 17 -17.96 -16.02 21.17
N LEU A 18 -17.60 -15.01 21.97
CA LEU A 18 -16.46 -14.12 21.71
C LEU A 18 -15.10 -14.80 21.92
N THR A 19 -15.05 -15.89 22.69
CA THR A 19 -13.83 -16.71 22.86
C THR A 19 -13.80 -17.96 21.99
N SER A 20 -14.83 -18.20 21.18
CA SER A 20 -14.89 -19.37 20.28
C SER A 20 -13.87 -19.21 19.14
N PRO A 21 -13.10 -20.26 18.81
CA PRO A 21 -12.22 -20.24 17.63
C PRO A 21 -12.97 -19.90 16.34
N GLN A 22 -14.22 -20.36 16.19
CA GLN A 22 -15.08 -20.08 15.03
C GLN A 22 -15.47 -18.60 14.91
N PHE A 23 -15.43 -17.85 16.02
CA PHE A 23 -15.65 -16.41 16.03
C PHE A 23 -14.37 -15.63 15.75
N LEU A 24 -13.24 -16.11 16.28
CA LEU A 24 -11.94 -15.43 16.21
C LEU A 24 -11.19 -15.68 14.90
N PHE A 25 -11.43 -16.82 14.25
CA PHE A 25 -10.71 -17.26 13.06
C PHE A 25 -11.66 -17.62 11.92
N LEU A 26 -11.18 -17.44 10.69
CA LEU A 26 -11.76 -18.10 9.53
C LEU A 26 -11.27 -19.54 9.53
N ILE A 27 -12.18 -20.47 9.81
CA ILE A 27 -11.86 -21.90 9.89
C ILE A 27 -12.22 -22.56 8.57
N GLU A 28 -11.23 -23.15 7.94
CA GLU A 28 -11.35 -24.02 6.77
C GLU A 28 -11.11 -25.46 7.22
N THR A 29 -12.01 -26.38 6.88
CA THR A 29 -11.93 -27.79 7.34
C THR A 29 -11.25 -28.65 6.28
N SER A 30 -9.99 -29.00 6.47
CA SER A 30 -9.24 -29.83 5.51
C SER A 30 -9.36 -31.32 5.78
N GLN A 31 -9.50 -32.14 4.72
CA GLN A 31 -9.50 -33.60 4.84
C GLN A 31 -8.09 -34.19 4.80
N SER A 32 -7.12 -33.45 4.25
CA SER A 32 -5.72 -33.88 4.14
C SER A 32 -4.74 -32.71 4.25
N ILE A 33 -3.44 -33.00 4.18
CA ILE A 33 -2.38 -31.99 4.08
C ILE A 33 -2.15 -31.48 2.66
N GLN A 34 -2.85 -32.05 1.67
CA GLN A 34 -2.76 -31.63 0.27
C GLN A 34 -3.74 -30.48 0.01
N PRO A 35 -3.41 -29.56 -0.92
CA PRO A 35 -4.32 -28.51 -1.31
C PRO A 35 -5.66 -29.08 -1.78
N GLU A 36 -6.76 -28.54 -1.26
CA GLU A 36 -8.10 -28.94 -1.65
C GLU A 36 -8.99 -27.72 -1.92
N PRO A 37 -10.02 -27.84 -2.78
CA PRO A 37 -10.92 -26.73 -3.05
C PRO A 37 -11.68 -26.29 -1.78
N LEU A 38 -11.87 -24.98 -1.65
CA LEU A 38 -12.79 -24.41 -0.66
C LEU A 38 -14.23 -24.84 -0.96
N ASP A 39 -15.00 -25.12 0.08
CA ASP A 39 -16.45 -25.25 -0.08
C ASP A 39 -17.11 -23.88 -0.30
N GLY A 40 -18.42 -23.89 -0.61
CA GLY A 40 -19.16 -22.66 -0.90
C GLY A 40 -19.18 -21.65 0.26
N TYR A 41 -19.28 -22.10 1.50
CA TYR A 41 -19.35 -21.22 2.68
C TYR A 41 -17.96 -20.71 3.08
N GLU A 42 -16.94 -21.56 2.96
CA GLU A 42 -15.54 -21.16 3.13
C GLU A 42 -15.17 -20.08 2.09
N LEU A 43 -15.50 -20.29 0.82
CA LEU A 43 -15.27 -19.31 -0.26
C LEU A 43 -16.04 -18.01 -0.04
N ALA A 44 -17.32 -18.09 0.37
CA ALA A 44 -18.11 -16.91 0.72
C ALA A 44 -17.45 -16.10 1.84
N SER A 45 -16.99 -16.79 2.88
CA SER A 45 -16.32 -16.17 4.02
C SER A 45 -15.01 -15.52 3.59
N LYS A 46 -14.13 -16.25 2.89
CA LYS A 46 -12.84 -15.75 2.40
C LYS A 46 -13.01 -14.52 1.50
N LEU A 47 -13.97 -14.56 0.56
CA LEU A 47 -14.28 -13.42 -0.33
C LEU A 47 -14.79 -12.20 0.45
N SER A 48 -15.69 -12.41 1.42
CA SER A 48 -16.26 -11.33 2.24
C SER A 48 -15.23 -10.67 3.16
N TYR A 49 -14.34 -11.43 3.79
CA TYR A 49 -13.31 -10.87 4.64
C TYR A 49 -12.19 -10.22 3.82
N PHE A 50 -11.86 -10.75 2.64
CA PHE A 50 -10.94 -10.10 1.73
C PHE A 50 -11.45 -8.72 1.28
N LEU A 51 -12.68 -8.64 0.74
CA LEU A 51 -13.17 -7.40 0.09
C LEU A 51 -13.90 -6.44 1.03
N TRP A 52 -14.45 -6.92 2.15
CA TRP A 52 -15.26 -6.11 3.07
C TRP A 52 -14.79 -6.13 4.52
N ASN A 53 -13.81 -6.96 4.90
CA ASN A 53 -13.42 -7.15 6.31
C ASN A 53 -14.65 -7.37 7.22
N SER A 54 -15.61 -8.16 6.75
CA SER A 54 -16.85 -8.45 7.48
C SER A 54 -17.50 -9.73 6.97
N PRO A 55 -18.41 -10.35 7.75
CA PRO A 55 -19.10 -11.57 7.35
C PRO A 55 -19.80 -11.49 5.97
N PRO A 56 -19.98 -12.65 5.30
CA PRO A 56 -20.68 -12.69 4.02
C PRO A 56 -22.12 -12.22 4.15
N ASP A 57 -22.62 -11.55 3.12
CA ASP A 57 -24.01 -11.14 3.07
C ASP A 57 -24.93 -12.28 2.62
N ALA A 58 -26.24 -12.01 2.63
CA ALA A 58 -27.24 -13.00 2.22
C ALA A 58 -27.06 -13.46 0.77
N SER A 59 -26.53 -12.61 -0.13
CA SER A 59 -26.28 -12.98 -1.52
C SER A 59 -25.17 -14.01 -1.64
N LEU A 60 -24.03 -13.79 -0.97
CA LEU A 60 -22.92 -14.76 -0.91
C LEU A 60 -23.36 -16.07 -0.26
N LEU A 61 -24.07 -16.00 0.87
CA LEU A 61 -24.57 -17.19 1.57
C LEU A 61 -25.56 -17.98 0.72
N ALA A 62 -26.45 -17.32 -0.02
CA ALA A 62 -27.39 -18.00 -0.91
C ALA A 62 -26.68 -18.65 -2.11
N ALA A 63 -25.66 -18.02 -2.68
CA ALA A 63 -24.85 -18.60 -3.75
C ALA A 63 -24.02 -19.80 -3.25
N ALA A 64 -23.47 -19.71 -2.03
CA ALA A 64 -22.80 -20.81 -1.35
C ALA A 64 -23.76 -22.00 -1.13
N GLN A 65 -24.96 -21.74 -0.61
CA GLN A 65 -25.98 -22.76 -0.38
C GLN A 65 -26.42 -23.47 -1.66
N ARG A 66 -26.51 -22.75 -2.79
CA ARG A 66 -26.82 -23.33 -4.10
C ARG A 66 -25.65 -24.06 -4.76
N GLY A 67 -24.42 -23.89 -4.24
CA GLY A 67 -23.21 -24.41 -4.87
C GLY A 67 -22.83 -23.70 -6.18
N THR A 68 -23.31 -22.46 -6.39
CA THR A 68 -23.08 -21.69 -7.63
C THR A 68 -22.06 -20.56 -7.46
N LEU A 69 -21.55 -20.34 -6.24
CA LEU A 69 -20.69 -19.20 -5.92
C LEU A 69 -19.42 -19.14 -6.78
N GLN A 70 -18.77 -20.28 -7.04
CA GLN A 70 -17.54 -20.30 -7.83
C GLN A 70 -17.77 -19.84 -9.28
N GLN A 71 -18.91 -20.19 -9.88
CA GLN A 71 -19.30 -19.75 -11.22
C GLN A 71 -19.77 -18.28 -11.23
N GLU A 72 -20.25 -17.79 -10.10
CA GLU A 72 -20.72 -16.42 -9.89
C GLU A 72 -19.62 -15.46 -9.35
N LEU A 73 -18.35 -15.88 -9.29
CA LEU A 73 -17.29 -15.06 -8.68
C LEU A 73 -17.11 -13.68 -9.31
N LYS A 74 -17.12 -13.58 -10.65
CA LYS A 74 -16.95 -12.30 -11.35
C LYS A 74 -18.08 -11.29 -11.03
N PRO A 75 -19.37 -11.64 -11.19
CA PRO A 75 -20.44 -10.71 -10.82
C PRO A 75 -20.47 -10.41 -9.32
N GLN A 76 -20.11 -11.35 -8.44
CA GLN A 76 -20.00 -11.10 -7.00
C GLN A 76 -18.85 -10.13 -6.67
N LEU A 77 -17.68 -10.30 -7.29
CA LEU A 77 -16.54 -9.38 -7.14
C LEU A 77 -16.93 -7.96 -7.55
N ALA A 78 -17.54 -7.78 -8.72
CA ALA A 78 -17.96 -6.47 -9.20
C ALA A 78 -18.94 -5.79 -8.22
N ARG A 79 -19.99 -6.52 -7.80
CA ARG A 79 -20.97 -6.05 -6.83
C ARG A 79 -20.32 -5.64 -5.51
N MET A 80 -19.37 -6.44 -5.01
CA MET A 80 -18.71 -6.18 -3.74
C MET A 80 -17.76 -4.99 -3.80
N ILE A 81 -17.07 -4.78 -4.92
CA ILE A 81 -16.23 -3.58 -5.15
C ILE A 81 -17.10 -2.32 -5.18
N ASP A 82 -18.31 -2.40 -5.75
CA ASP A 82 -19.22 -1.26 -5.86
C ASP A 82 -19.94 -0.92 -4.54
N ASP A 83 -20.00 -1.85 -3.58
CA ASP A 83 -20.60 -1.64 -2.26
C ASP A 83 -19.78 -0.68 -1.37
N ALA A 84 -20.45 0.06 -0.48
CA ALA A 84 -19.80 0.97 0.46
C ALA A 84 -18.86 0.25 1.45
N LYS A 85 -19.13 -1.03 1.77
CA LYS A 85 -18.25 -1.85 2.63
C LYS A 85 -16.86 -2.05 2.03
N PHE A 86 -16.69 -1.90 0.71
CA PHE A 86 -15.38 -2.03 0.05
C PHE A 86 -14.33 -1.05 0.60
N GLN A 87 -14.75 0.11 1.11
CA GLN A 87 -13.87 1.07 1.75
C GLN A 87 -13.12 0.48 2.97
N ARG A 88 -13.68 -0.56 3.61
CA ARG A 88 -13.02 -1.25 4.72
C ARG A 88 -11.76 -1.97 4.23
N PHE A 89 -11.86 -2.68 3.10
CA PHE A 89 -10.70 -3.29 2.45
C PHE A 89 -9.67 -2.25 2.05
N THR A 90 -10.05 -1.20 1.32
CA THR A 90 -9.08 -0.22 0.80
C THR A 90 -8.33 0.47 1.94
N ARG A 91 -9.02 0.81 3.03
CA ARG A 91 -8.39 1.39 4.23
C ARG A 91 -7.39 0.45 4.89
N GLU A 92 -7.80 -0.78 5.21
CA GLU A 92 -6.92 -1.72 5.92
C GLU A 92 -5.76 -2.18 5.04
N PHE A 93 -6.03 -2.50 3.78
CA PHE A 93 -5.01 -2.92 2.84
C PHE A 93 -4.00 -1.80 2.56
N ALA A 94 -4.43 -0.57 2.24
CA ALA A 94 -3.51 0.54 1.99
C ALA A 94 -2.64 0.85 3.22
N ARG A 95 -3.24 0.84 4.43
CA ARG A 95 -2.51 1.08 5.67
C ARG A 95 -1.41 0.06 5.91
N GLN A 96 -1.69 -1.24 5.72
CA GLN A 96 -0.71 -2.32 5.89
C GLN A 96 0.32 -2.37 4.74
N TRP A 97 -0.16 -2.27 3.51
CA TRP A 97 0.68 -2.32 2.32
C TRP A 97 1.66 -1.14 2.33
N LEU A 98 1.19 0.09 2.50
CA LEU A 98 2.03 1.28 2.40
C LEU A 98 2.68 1.68 3.73
N SER A 99 2.44 0.94 4.82
CA SER A 99 2.97 1.24 6.16
C SER A 99 2.61 2.66 6.62
N LEU A 100 1.33 3.02 6.50
CA LEU A 100 0.84 4.37 6.83
C LEU A 100 0.86 4.64 8.34
N ASP A 101 1.02 3.61 9.18
CA ASP A 101 1.26 3.72 10.61
C ASP A 101 2.52 4.55 10.94
N LYS A 102 3.50 4.58 10.02
CA LYS A 102 4.69 5.42 10.16
C LYS A 102 4.35 6.90 10.24
N LEU A 103 3.28 7.34 9.55
CA LEU A 103 2.81 8.70 9.67
C LEU A 103 2.35 8.94 11.10
N ASP A 104 1.59 8.05 11.71
CA ASP A 104 1.03 8.28 13.06
C ASP A 104 2.12 8.47 14.13
N VAL A 105 3.23 7.77 14.01
CA VAL A 105 4.32 7.77 15.01
C VAL A 105 5.40 8.84 14.78
N VAL A 106 5.55 9.38 13.56
CA VAL A 106 6.56 10.41 13.31
C VAL A 106 6.15 11.75 13.93
N GLU A 107 7.04 12.33 14.70
CA GLU A 107 6.90 13.67 15.29
C GLU A 107 7.63 14.69 14.43
N VAL A 108 6.87 15.37 13.57
CA VAL A 108 7.43 16.40 12.67
C VAL A 108 7.63 17.72 13.44
N ASP A 109 8.77 18.37 13.20
CA ASP A 109 9.10 19.66 13.81
C ASP A 109 8.11 20.73 13.35
N ARG A 110 7.19 21.11 14.25
CA ARG A 110 6.10 22.06 13.99
C ARG A 110 6.60 23.48 13.69
N ASN A 111 7.80 23.85 14.14
CA ASN A 111 8.36 25.16 13.82
C ASN A 111 8.87 25.19 12.37
N ARG A 112 9.38 24.05 11.87
CA ARG A 112 9.81 23.90 10.47
C ARG A 112 8.64 23.67 9.51
N PHE A 113 7.64 22.92 9.94
CA PHE A 113 6.49 22.52 9.11
C PHE A 113 5.15 22.90 9.77
N PRO A 114 4.87 24.21 9.97
CA PRO A 114 3.69 24.67 10.70
C PRO A 114 2.37 24.28 10.05
N ASN A 115 2.37 24.07 8.73
CA ASN A 115 1.17 23.69 7.96
C ASN A 115 0.84 22.18 8.09
N LEU A 116 1.78 21.35 8.55
CA LEU A 116 1.51 19.93 8.84
C LEU A 116 0.88 19.80 10.23
N THR A 117 -0.32 20.36 10.36
CA THR A 117 -1.11 20.27 11.59
C THR A 117 -1.58 18.83 11.82
N ARG A 118 -2.08 18.54 13.02
CA ARG A 118 -2.69 17.22 13.32
C ARG A 118 -3.82 16.89 12.34
N ASP A 119 -4.63 17.89 11.99
CA ASP A 119 -5.76 17.74 11.07
C ASP A 119 -5.28 17.45 9.64
N ALA A 120 -4.31 18.24 9.14
CA ALA A 120 -3.68 17.99 7.84
C ALA A 120 -3.08 16.58 7.78
N LYS A 121 -2.37 16.17 8.83
CA LYS A 121 -1.78 14.83 8.94
C LYS A 121 -2.83 13.71 8.83
N THR A 122 -4.00 13.87 9.46
CA THR A 122 -5.11 12.92 9.34
C THR A 122 -5.62 12.83 7.89
N HIS A 123 -5.83 13.96 7.23
CA HIS A 123 -6.32 13.99 5.85
C HIS A 123 -5.29 13.46 4.83
N LEU A 124 -4.02 13.83 4.98
CA LEU A 124 -2.93 13.29 4.17
C LEU A 124 -2.75 11.78 4.36
N GLY A 125 -3.08 11.24 5.54
CA GLY A 125 -3.12 9.80 5.78
C GLY A 125 -4.25 9.06 5.04
N HIS A 126 -5.32 9.75 4.66
CA HIS A 126 -6.44 9.18 3.89
C HIS A 126 -6.26 9.27 2.37
N GLU A 127 -5.40 10.17 1.89
CA GLU A 127 -5.12 10.33 0.45
C GLU A 127 -4.70 9.01 -0.25
N PRO A 128 -3.77 8.18 0.30
CA PRO A 128 -3.42 6.91 -0.34
C PRO A 128 -4.59 5.92 -0.41
N VAL A 129 -5.46 5.93 0.61
CA VAL A 129 -6.67 5.09 0.68
C VAL A 129 -7.66 5.51 -0.42
N ALA A 130 -7.87 6.82 -0.55
CA ALA A 130 -8.77 7.38 -1.56
C ALA A 130 -8.26 7.09 -2.98
N LEU A 131 -6.95 7.25 -3.24
CA LEU A 131 -6.36 6.90 -4.54
C LEU A 131 -6.58 5.42 -4.86
N LEU A 132 -6.28 4.52 -3.92
CA LEU A 132 -6.46 3.09 -4.13
C LEU A 132 -7.92 2.72 -4.42
N GLU A 133 -8.85 3.27 -3.62
CA GLU A 133 -10.28 3.05 -3.84
C GLU A 133 -10.72 3.56 -5.21
N HIS A 134 -10.26 4.75 -5.60
CA HIS A 134 -10.58 5.34 -6.90
C HIS A 134 -10.10 4.46 -8.06
N VAL A 135 -8.83 4.04 -8.06
CA VAL A 135 -8.27 3.24 -9.17
C VAL A 135 -8.93 1.86 -9.27
N ILE A 136 -9.29 1.24 -8.15
CA ILE A 136 -9.99 -0.06 -8.17
C ILE A 136 -11.44 0.12 -8.64
N ARG A 137 -12.19 1.07 -8.07
CA ARG A 137 -13.59 1.27 -8.43
C ARG A 137 -13.74 1.67 -9.90
N HIS A 138 -12.83 2.44 -10.48
CA HIS A 138 -12.92 2.84 -11.89
C HIS A 138 -12.17 1.89 -12.84
N ASN A 139 -11.65 0.77 -12.32
CA ASN A 139 -10.83 -0.19 -13.07
C ASN A 139 -9.69 0.48 -13.85
N LEU A 140 -9.03 1.46 -13.23
CA LEU A 140 -7.92 2.21 -13.83
C LEU A 140 -6.66 1.34 -13.91
N PRO A 141 -5.73 1.64 -14.83
CA PRO A 141 -4.46 0.92 -14.91
C PRO A 141 -3.64 1.10 -13.63
N VAL A 142 -2.86 0.09 -13.26
CA VAL A 142 -1.93 0.15 -12.10
C VAL A 142 -0.93 1.32 -12.20
N ARG A 143 -0.69 1.82 -13.42
CA ARG A 143 0.15 2.99 -13.70
C ARG A 143 -0.23 4.19 -12.83
N ASP A 144 -1.52 4.42 -12.60
CA ASP A 144 -2.03 5.57 -11.85
C ASP A 144 -1.56 5.56 -10.37
N LEU A 145 -1.12 4.42 -9.85
CA LEU A 145 -0.53 4.33 -8.52
C LEU A 145 0.88 4.92 -8.44
N VAL A 146 1.60 5.03 -9.57
CA VAL A 146 2.96 5.58 -9.61
C VAL A 146 3.03 6.93 -10.32
N GLN A 147 2.19 7.14 -11.34
CA GLN A 147 2.12 8.36 -12.12
C GLN A 147 0.69 8.59 -12.61
N SER A 148 0.08 9.69 -12.17
CA SER A 148 -1.24 10.16 -12.62
C SER A 148 -1.20 11.68 -12.88
N ASP A 149 -2.16 12.18 -13.65
CA ASP A 149 -2.41 13.61 -13.91
C ASP A 149 -3.45 14.21 -12.94
N TYR A 150 -3.82 13.43 -11.92
CA TYR A 150 -4.75 13.81 -10.87
C TYR A 150 -4.24 13.37 -9.49
N LEU A 151 -4.69 14.09 -8.47
CA LEU A 151 -4.64 13.67 -7.07
C LEU A 151 -6.02 13.25 -6.61
N LEU A 152 -6.12 12.38 -5.60
CA LEU A 152 -7.35 12.29 -4.81
C LEU A 152 -7.19 13.24 -3.64
N ALA A 153 -7.90 14.36 -3.69
CA ALA A 153 -7.79 15.39 -2.68
C ALA A 153 -9.17 15.85 -2.23
N ASN A 154 -9.25 16.24 -0.97
CA ASN A 154 -10.30 17.10 -0.45
C ASN A 154 -9.72 18.51 -0.22
N GLU A 155 -10.47 19.44 0.37
CA GLU A 155 -10.00 20.82 0.55
C GLU A 155 -8.74 20.92 1.42
N VAL A 156 -8.62 20.09 2.47
CA VAL A 156 -7.46 20.08 3.38
C VAL A 156 -6.21 19.61 2.64
N THR A 157 -6.30 18.47 1.96
CA THR A 157 -5.19 17.90 1.17
C THR A 157 -4.81 18.81 0.01
N ALA A 158 -5.79 19.36 -0.72
CA ALA A 158 -5.53 20.29 -1.83
C ALA A 158 -4.83 21.55 -1.34
N SER A 159 -5.29 22.14 -0.23
CA SER A 159 -4.67 23.31 0.39
C SER A 159 -3.23 23.03 0.84
N TYR A 160 -2.96 21.84 1.38
CA TYR A 160 -1.61 21.44 1.78
C TYR A 160 -0.62 21.42 0.60
N TYR A 161 -1.10 21.03 -0.60
CA TYR A 161 -0.30 21.07 -1.84
C TYR A 161 -0.30 22.44 -2.54
N GLY A 162 -1.01 23.45 -2.00
CA GLY A 162 -1.16 24.76 -2.63
C GLY A 162 -2.14 24.78 -3.82
N LEU A 163 -3.13 23.89 -3.82
CA LEU A 163 -4.19 23.74 -4.84
C LEU A 163 -5.59 23.99 -4.25
N GLY A 164 -5.69 24.66 -3.09
CA GLY A 164 -6.96 24.85 -2.38
C GLY A 164 -7.99 25.67 -3.16
N ASP A 165 -7.54 26.54 -4.07
CA ASP A 165 -8.39 27.32 -4.98
C ASP A 165 -9.01 26.51 -6.11
N ARG A 166 -8.58 25.25 -6.29
CA ARG A 166 -9.06 24.34 -7.34
C ARG A 166 -9.97 23.23 -6.80
N CYS A 167 -10.27 23.24 -5.49
CA CYS A 167 -10.99 22.17 -4.81
C CYS A 167 -12.13 22.75 -3.96
N GLU A 168 -13.37 22.35 -4.26
CA GLU A 168 -14.58 22.77 -3.52
C GLU A 168 -15.41 21.53 -3.13
N THR A 169 -14.77 20.57 -2.46
CA THR A 169 -15.37 19.26 -2.13
C THR A 169 -15.57 19.06 -0.63
N GLY A 170 -15.29 20.07 0.19
CA GLY A 170 -15.22 19.96 1.64
C GLY A 170 -14.24 18.86 2.04
N PHE A 171 -14.74 17.85 2.77
CA PHE A 171 -13.93 16.72 3.24
C PHE A 171 -13.97 15.50 2.32
N GLU A 172 -14.76 15.53 1.24
CA GLU A 172 -14.86 14.43 0.29
C GLU A 172 -13.64 14.41 -0.63
N PHE A 173 -12.97 13.26 -0.73
CA PHE A 173 -11.86 13.08 -1.66
C PHE A 173 -12.39 12.89 -3.08
N ARG A 174 -11.97 13.75 -4.01
CA ARG A 174 -12.29 13.63 -5.43
C ARG A 174 -11.04 13.77 -6.31
N PRO A 175 -11.08 13.25 -7.55
CA PRO A 175 -10.02 13.49 -8.51
C PRO A 175 -9.87 14.99 -8.77
N LEU A 176 -8.68 15.51 -8.52
CA LEU A 176 -8.28 16.88 -8.76
C LEU A 176 -7.16 16.87 -9.79
N ALA A 177 -7.47 17.31 -11.01
CA ALA A 177 -6.48 17.43 -12.07
C ALA A 177 -5.40 18.46 -11.71
N HIS A 178 -4.15 18.20 -12.11
CA HIS A 178 -3.02 19.10 -11.92
C HIS A 178 -2.08 19.10 -13.14
N ASP A 179 -1.23 20.12 -13.20
CA ASP A 179 -0.23 20.36 -14.26
C ASP A 179 1.21 20.25 -13.71
N ARG A 180 1.34 19.82 -12.47
CA ARG A 180 2.60 19.70 -11.73
C ARG A 180 3.22 18.31 -11.85
N ALA A 181 4.45 18.22 -12.37
CA ALA A 181 5.16 16.94 -12.56
C ALA A 181 5.57 16.26 -11.24
N ASP A 182 5.69 17.04 -10.15
CA ASP A 182 6.04 16.54 -8.82
C ASP A 182 4.87 15.90 -8.06
N LEU A 183 3.64 15.99 -8.59
CA LEU A 183 2.41 15.45 -7.98
C LEU A 183 1.86 14.24 -8.78
N GLY A 184 0.88 13.53 -8.22
CA GLY A 184 0.22 12.37 -8.84
C GLY A 184 0.89 11.03 -8.47
N GLY A 185 0.11 10.00 -8.17
CA GLY A 185 0.63 8.71 -7.70
C GLY A 185 1.19 8.73 -6.27
N LEU A 186 1.48 7.54 -5.73
CA LEU A 186 1.83 7.30 -4.33
C LEU A 186 3.19 7.90 -3.92
N LEU A 187 4.15 8.00 -4.85
CA LEU A 187 5.53 8.40 -4.56
C LEU A 187 5.67 9.89 -4.22
N SER A 188 4.65 10.69 -4.52
CA SER A 188 4.60 12.12 -4.23
C SER A 188 3.62 12.50 -3.13
N GLN A 189 2.97 11.53 -2.49
CA GLN A 189 1.97 11.83 -1.44
C GLN A 189 2.66 12.23 -0.14
N ALA A 190 2.34 13.41 0.36
CA ALA A 190 2.97 14.00 1.53
C ALA A 190 2.78 13.16 2.79
N GLY A 191 1.62 12.50 2.96
CA GLY A 191 1.40 11.60 4.10
C GLY A 191 2.40 10.44 4.15
N ILE A 192 2.71 9.83 2.99
CA ILE A 192 3.70 8.75 2.89
C ILE A 192 5.11 9.32 3.12
N LEU A 193 5.47 10.38 2.39
CA LEU A 193 6.81 10.97 2.43
C LEU A 193 7.18 11.54 3.81
N ALA A 194 6.20 12.09 4.53
CA ALA A 194 6.37 12.58 5.89
C ALA A 194 6.53 11.44 6.89
N GLY A 195 5.71 10.39 6.80
CA GLY A 195 5.86 9.17 7.60
C GLY A 195 7.23 8.50 7.44
N LEU A 196 7.87 8.68 6.28
CA LEU A 196 9.19 8.15 5.98
C LEU A 196 10.34 9.12 6.29
N SER A 197 10.09 10.21 7.02
CA SER A 197 11.12 11.16 7.46
C SER A 197 11.71 10.81 8.84
N ASP A 198 12.57 11.67 9.38
CA ASP A 198 12.93 11.68 10.81
C ASP A 198 12.19 12.79 11.61
N GLY A 199 11.27 13.50 10.96
CA GLY A 199 10.53 14.62 11.52
C GLY A 199 11.17 15.99 11.33
N ARG A 200 12.49 16.08 11.14
CA ARG A 200 13.21 17.34 10.89
C ARG A 200 13.69 17.46 9.44
N GLU A 201 14.19 16.36 8.90
CA GLU A 201 14.79 16.21 7.58
C GLU A 201 14.17 15.02 6.82
N SER A 202 14.30 15.04 5.49
CA SER A 202 13.97 13.89 4.65
C SER A 202 14.94 12.73 4.93
N ASN A 203 14.49 11.49 4.68
CA ASN A 203 15.30 10.30 4.93
C ASN A 203 15.31 9.37 3.70
N PRO A 204 16.35 9.43 2.86
CA PRO A 204 16.41 8.67 1.60
C PRO A 204 16.49 7.17 1.84
N ILE A 205 17.09 6.73 2.96
CA ILE A 205 17.20 5.31 3.29
C ILE A 205 15.83 4.72 3.60
N LYS A 206 15.04 5.40 4.46
CA LYS A 206 13.66 4.98 4.76
C LYS A 206 12.77 5.00 3.52
N ARG A 207 12.90 6.03 2.68
CA ARG A 207 12.12 6.19 1.43
C ARG A 207 12.49 5.16 0.37
N GLY A 208 13.78 4.95 0.11
CA GLY A 208 14.28 3.96 -0.85
C GLY A 208 13.94 2.53 -0.44
N ALA A 209 14.15 2.17 0.84
CA ALA A 209 13.79 0.85 1.34
C ALA A 209 12.27 0.60 1.30
N TRP A 210 11.46 1.64 1.56
CA TRP A 210 10.01 1.56 1.40
C TRP A 210 9.61 1.34 -0.06
N LEU A 211 10.17 2.12 -1.00
CA LEU A 211 9.86 2.01 -2.43
C LEU A 211 10.23 0.62 -2.96
N ALA A 212 11.46 0.18 -2.70
CA ALA A 212 11.96 -1.13 -3.14
C ALA A 212 11.07 -2.27 -2.62
N ARG A 213 10.66 -2.19 -1.34
CA ARG A 213 9.82 -3.22 -0.71
C ARG A 213 8.35 -3.17 -1.14
N LYS A 214 7.74 -2.00 -1.18
CA LYS A 214 6.29 -1.83 -1.33
C LYS A 214 5.84 -1.59 -2.76
N ILE A 215 6.66 -0.92 -3.57
CA ILE A 215 6.33 -0.56 -4.95
C ILE A 215 6.97 -1.53 -5.94
N ILE A 216 8.22 -1.95 -5.71
CA ILE A 216 8.99 -2.80 -6.65
C ILE A 216 8.99 -4.29 -6.23
N ALA A 217 8.67 -4.60 -4.98
CA ALA A 217 8.75 -5.96 -4.41
C ALA A 217 10.15 -6.60 -4.44
N GLU A 218 11.19 -5.77 -4.43
CA GLU A 218 12.61 -6.12 -4.31
C GLU A 218 13.16 -5.57 -2.97
N PRO A 219 12.73 -6.13 -1.82
CA PRO A 219 13.16 -5.59 -0.53
C PRO A 219 14.69 -5.66 -0.38
N PRO A 220 15.33 -4.61 0.18
CA PRO A 220 16.73 -4.70 0.53
C PRO A 220 16.94 -5.75 1.62
N ALA A 221 18.17 -6.26 1.72
CA ALA A 221 18.57 -7.13 2.82
C ALA A 221 18.37 -6.41 4.18
N ASP A 222 18.07 -7.20 5.22
CA ASP A 222 17.91 -6.64 6.55
C ASP A 222 19.20 -5.93 7.01
N PRO A 223 19.08 -4.79 7.71
CA PRO A 223 20.25 -4.05 8.17
C PRO A 223 21.06 -4.91 9.14
N PRO A 224 22.40 -4.85 9.09
CA PRO A 224 23.23 -5.53 10.09
C PRO A 224 22.94 -4.97 11.50
N PRO A 225 23.14 -5.77 12.56
CA PRO A 225 23.01 -5.26 13.93
C PRO A 225 24.00 -4.11 14.16
N ASN A 226 23.55 -3.07 14.87
CA ASN A 226 24.34 -1.87 15.25
C ASN A 226 24.82 -0.97 14.09
N VAL A 227 23.95 -0.67 13.12
CA VAL A 227 24.26 0.40 12.14
C VAL A 227 24.34 1.76 12.85
N PRO A 228 25.49 2.47 12.80
CA PRO A 228 25.62 3.79 13.40
C PRO A 228 24.74 4.80 12.65
N ALA A 229 24.14 5.74 13.39
CA ALA A 229 23.40 6.84 12.78
C ALA A 229 24.34 7.75 11.97
N LEU A 230 23.80 8.43 10.95
CA LEU A 230 24.53 9.50 10.27
C LEU A 230 24.80 10.64 11.27
N PRO A 231 26.01 11.23 11.28
CA PRO A 231 26.30 12.36 12.15
C PRO A 231 25.33 13.53 11.89
N GLU A 232 24.73 14.06 12.96
CA GLU A 232 23.88 15.25 12.88
C GLU A 232 24.72 16.49 12.54
N GLU A 233 25.94 16.56 13.07
CA GLU A 233 26.87 17.65 12.81
C GLU A 233 27.43 17.56 11.39
N ASN A 234 27.42 18.70 10.68
CA ASN A 234 27.96 18.82 9.34
C ASN A 234 28.97 19.98 9.24
N PRO A 235 30.06 19.97 10.03
CA PRO A 235 31.03 21.05 10.04
C PRO A 235 31.72 21.24 8.68
N GLU A 236 31.77 20.18 7.87
CA GLU A 236 32.35 20.15 6.52
C GLU A 236 31.39 20.69 5.44
N GLY A 237 30.11 20.95 5.76
CA GLY A 237 29.14 21.47 4.80
C GLY A 237 28.73 20.48 3.70
N LEU A 238 28.96 19.17 3.90
CA LEU A 238 28.65 18.12 2.93
C LEU A 238 27.15 18.09 2.59
N SER A 239 26.84 17.94 1.31
CA SER A 239 25.51 17.57 0.84
C SER A 239 25.05 16.24 1.43
N LEU A 240 23.75 16.00 1.42
CA LEU A 240 23.20 14.72 1.86
C LEU A 240 23.75 13.54 1.04
N ARG A 241 23.95 13.74 -0.27
CA ARG A 241 24.60 12.74 -1.13
C ARG A 241 25.99 12.42 -0.61
N GLU A 242 26.84 13.42 -0.40
CA GLU A 242 28.22 13.21 0.06
C GLU A 242 28.26 12.53 1.45
N LYS A 243 27.30 12.84 2.33
CA LYS A 243 27.16 12.14 3.62
C LYS A 243 26.80 10.66 3.44
N LEU A 244 25.87 10.35 2.53
CA LEU A 244 25.47 8.97 2.23
C LEU A 244 26.59 8.20 1.55
N GLU A 245 27.30 8.81 0.61
CA GLU A 245 28.46 8.21 -0.05
C GLU A 245 29.54 7.87 0.97
N ARG A 246 29.87 8.81 1.87
CA ARG A 246 30.84 8.58 2.95
C ARG A 246 30.39 7.47 3.92
N HIS A 247 29.09 7.31 4.16
CA HIS A 247 28.56 6.21 4.97
C HIS A 247 28.57 4.88 4.22
N ARG A 248 28.19 4.88 2.94
CA ARG A 248 28.14 3.71 2.06
C ARG A 248 29.52 3.09 1.86
N ASP A 249 30.55 3.93 1.76
CA ASP A 249 31.93 3.50 1.52
C ASP A 249 32.58 2.84 2.75
N GLN A 250 31.86 2.76 3.88
CA GLN A 250 32.29 1.98 5.04
C GLN A 250 32.20 0.46 4.75
N PRO A 251 33.17 -0.35 5.25
CA PRO A 251 33.16 -1.80 5.07
C PRO A 251 31.85 -2.43 5.56
N GLY A 252 31.08 -3.03 4.64
CA GLY A 252 29.82 -3.73 4.94
C GLY A 252 28.54 -2.97 4.60
N CYS A 253 28.60 -1.66 4.31
CA CYS A 253 27.42 -0.84 4.02
C CYS A 253 27.03 -0.85 2.53
N ALA A 254 28.00 -0.84 1.62
CA ALA A 254 27.77 -0.75 0.17
C ALA A 254 26.76 -1.77 -0.39
N LYS A 255 26.77 -3.01 0.11
CA LYS A 255 25.91 -4.09 -0.41
C LYS A 255 24.42 -3.82 -0.20
N CYS A 256 24.03 -3.32 0.97
CA CYS A 256 22.62 -3.01 1.25
C CYS A 256 22.21 -1.70 0.57
N HIS A 257 23.09 -0.71 0.57
CA HIS A 257 22.85 0.60 -0.04
C HIS A 257 22.65 0.54 -1.57
N ALA A 258 23.30 -0.40 -2.27
CA ALA A 258 23.08 -0.63 -3.70
C ALA A 258 21.61 -0.94 -4.06
N GLY A 259 20.85 -1.52 -3.13
CA GLY A 259 19.42 -1.80 -3.29
C GLY A 259 18.48 -0.74 -2.68
N ILE A 260 19.02 0.36 -2.14
CA ILE A 260 18.25 1.37 -1.39
C ILE A 260 18.45 2.77 -1.99
N ASP A 261 19.71 3.22 -2.04
CA ASP A 261 20.04 4.60 -2.39
C ASP A 261 19.49 5.02 -3.76
N PRO A 262 19.57 4.18 -4.81
CA PRO A 262 19.03 4.56 -6.11
C PRO A 262 17.53 4.85 -6.10
N TRP A 263 16.78 4.20 -5.21
CA TRP A 263 15.35 4.41 -5.05
C TRP A 263 15.01 5.58 -4.12
N GLY A 264 15.92 5.93 -3.22
CA GLY A 264 15.73 6.96 -2.20
C GLY A 264 16.15 8.36 -2.64
N LEU A 265 17.31 8.48 -3.30
CA LEU A 265 17.89 9.76 -3.71
C LEU A 265 16.96 10.63 -4.58
N PRO A 266 16.23 10.08 -5.57
CA PRO A 266 15.30 10.89 -6.36
C PRO A 266 14.20 11.56 -5.53
N LEU A 267 13.82 10.95 -4.40
CA LEU A 267 12.79 11.46 -3.49
C LEU A 267 13.31 12.53 -2.53
N GLU A 268 14.61 12.85 -2.54
CA GLU A 268 15.18 13.90 -1.69
C GLU A 268 14.82 15.32 -2.17
N GLN A 269 14.15 15.44 -3.31
CA GLN A 269 13.47 16.67 -3.71
C GLN A 269 12.33 17.05 -2.75
N PHE A 270 11.79 16.10 -1.97
CA PHE A 270 10.75 16.36 -0.98
C PHE A 270 11.34 16.53 0.43
N ASN A 271 10.83 17.51 1.19
CA ASN A 271 11.20 17.77 2.58
C ASN A 271 10.56 16.76 3.56
N ALA A 272 10.81 16.93 4.86
CA ALA A 272 10.25 16.06 5.90
C ALA A 272 8.72 16.18 6.04
N GLY A 273 8.13 17.30 5.62
CA GLY A 273 6.68 17.47 5.52
C GLY A 273 6.07 16.87 4.23
N GLY A 274 6.89 16.24 3.38
CA GLY A 274 6.44 15.62 2.14
C GLY A 274 6.14 16.58 1.00
N LEU A 275 6.51 17.86 1.11
CA LEU A 275 6.38 18.85 0.05
C LEU A 275 7.70 19.05 -0.69
N LEU A 276 7.64 19.46 -1.96
CA LEU A 276 8.82 19.78 -2.76
C LEU A 276 9.65 20.90 -2.08
N LYS A 277 10.97 20.73 -2.03
CA LYS A 277 11.92 21.73 -1.52
C LYS A 277 12.01 22.89 -2.51
N SER A 278 12.16 24.11 -1.99
CA SER A 278 12.36 25.32 -2.80
C SER A 278 13.77 25.43 -3.37
N ALA A 279 14.77 24.90 -2.64
CA ALA A 279 16.15 24.84 -3.10
C ALA A 279 16.36 23.65 -4.04
N ALA A 280 17.20 23.84 -5.05
CA ALA A 280 17.67 22.74 -5.89
C ALA A 280 18.42 21.72 -5.04
N VAL A 281 18.09 20.44 -5.25
CA VAL A 281 18.75 19.30 -4.61
C VAL A 281 19.26 18.41 -5.72
N ASP A 282 20.49 17.94 -5.55
CA ASP A 282 21.02 16.86 -6.37
C ASP A 282 20.25 15.57 -6.04
N ALA A 283 19.33 15.22 -6.93
CA ALA A 283 18.43 14.08 -6.82
C ALA A 283 18.66 13.03 -7.93
N GLU A 284 19.84 13.09 -8.57
CA GLU A 284 20.19 12.15 -9.64
C GLU A 284 20.49 10.75 -9.10
N ALA A 285 20.12 9.70 -9.82
CA ALA A 285 20.46 8.35 -9.40
C ALA A 285 20.63 7.43 -10.60
N THR A 286 21.58 6.50 -10.46
CA THR A 286 21.70 5.34 -11.34
C THR A 286 21.02 4.16 -10.66
N LEU A 287 19.95 3.66 -11.27
CA LEU A 287 19.14 2.55 -10.79
C LEU A 287 19.89 1.21 -10.90
N PRO A 288 19.42 0.14 -10.21
CA PRO A 288 20.13 -1.15 -10.19
C PRO A 288 20.33 -1.81 -11.56
N ASP A 289 19.53 -1.45 -12.56
CA ASP A 289 19.64 -1.92 -13.94
C ASP A 289 20.43 -0.97 -14.86
N GLY A 290 20.99 0.10 -14.30
CA GLY A 290 21.80 1.10 -15.01
C GLY A 290 21.02 2.29 -15.58
N ALA A 291 19.69 2.35 -15.43
CA ALA A 291 18.92 3.50 -15.87
C ALA A 291 19.26 4.75 -15.03
N GLU A 292 19.40 5.90 -15.68
CA GLU A 292 19.63 7.19 -15.01
C GLU A 292 18.29 7.93 -14.82
N VAL A 293 18.08 8.49 -13.62
CA VAL A 293 16.90 9.30 -13.28
C VAL A 293 17.33 10.62 -12.64
N HIS A 294 16.74 11.74 -13.07
CA HIS A 294 17.09 13.09 -12.58
C HIS A 294 16.02 13.63 -11.62
N GLY A 295 15.69 12.85 -10.60
CA GLY A 295 14.71 13.22 -9.57
C GLY A 295 13.39 12.46 -9.64
N ALA A 296 12.45 12.87 -8.79
CA ALA A 296 11.24 12.10 -8.51
C ALA A 296 10.31 11.94 -9.73
N ALA A 297 10.19 12.99 -10.56
CA ALA A 297 9.34 12.94 -11.76
C ALA A 297 9.86 11.92 -12.79
N ASP A 298 11.18 11.85 -12.97
CA ASP A 298 11.82 10.86 -13.85
C ASP A 298 11.71 9.45 -13.30
N LEU A 299 11.91 9.28 -11.99
CA LEU A 299 11.71 7.99 -11.33
C LEU A 299 10.27 7.49 -11.53
N LYS A 300 9.27 8.34 -11.29
CA LYS A 300 7.86 7.96 -11.49
C LYS A 300 7.57 7.56 -12.93
N ARG A 301 8.10 8.30 -13.91
CA ARG A 301 7.97 7.98 -15.34
C ARG A 301 8.61 6.64 -15.68
N TYR A 302 9.85 6.41 -15.23
CA TYR A 302 10.56 5.14 -15.41
C TYR A 302 9.79 3.95 -14.79
N LEU A 303 9.19 4.13 -13.60
CA LEU A 303 8.35 3.10 -13.00
C LEU A 303 7.06 2.84 -13.79
N ALA A 304 6.48 3.90 -14.33
CA ALA A 304 5.23 3.87 -15.07
C ALA A 304 5.40 3.27 -16.48
N ASP A 305 6.56 3.47 -17.10
CA ASP A 305 6.86 3.10 -18.49
C ASP A 305 7.71 1.82 -18.55
N ASP A 306 8.91 1.84 -17.95
CA ASP A 306 9.92 0.80 -18.12
C ASP A 306 9.80 -0.35 -17.11
N ARG A 307 9.36 -0.07 -15.87
CA ARG A 307 9.21 -1.08 -14.80
C ARG A 307 7.76 -1.41 -14.45
N ILE A 308 6.81 -1.08 -15.33
CA ILE A 308 5.38 -1.27 -15.05
C ILE A 308 5.01 -2.73 -14.75
N ASP A 309 5.66 -3.69 -15.42
CA ASP A 309 5.46 -5.12 -15.19
C ASP A 309 5.85 -5.51 -13.75
N GLN A 310 6.92 -4.91 -13.22
CA GLN A 310 7.41 -5.14 -11.86
C GLN A 310 6.50 -4.47 -10.82
N VAL A 311 6.00 -3.26 -11.11
CA VAL A 311 4.99 -2.58 -10.27
C VAL A 311 3.71 -3.41 -10.21
N ALA A 312 3.23 -3.90 -11.35
CA ALA A 312 2.06 -4.76 -11.43
C ALA A 312 2.24 -6.06 -10.62
N PHE A 313 3.40 -6.71 -10.76
CA PHE A 313 3.74 -7.88 -9.94
C PHE A 313 3.77 -7.56 -8.45
N SER A 314 4.34 -6.43 -8.05
CA SER A 314 4.36 -5.99 -6.65
C SER A 314 2.95 -5.82 -6.08
N VAL A 315 2.05 -5.18 -6.83
CA VAL A 315 0.65 -5.01 -6.44
C VAL A 315 -0.06 -6.35 -6.33
N LEU A 316 0.08 -7.25 -7.32
CA LEU A 316 -0.47 -8.61 -7.27
C LEU A 316 0.04 -9.38 -6.05
N LYS A 317 1.33 -9.28 -5.76
CA LYS A 317 1.96 -9.94 -4.61
C LYS A 317 1.34 -9.47 -3.30
N HIS A 318 1.26 -8.15 -3.08
CA HIS A 318 0.71 -7.59 -1.84
C HIS A 318 -0.80 -7.89 -1.70
N LEU A 319 -1.57 -7.76 -2.79
CA LEU A 319 -2.99 -8.12 -2.80
C LEU A 319 -3.20 -9.60 -2.48
N THR A 320 -2.42 -10.50 -3.08
CA THR A 320 -2.52 -11.95 -2.83
C THR A 320 -2.17 -12.30 -1.39
N ILE A 321 -1.12 -11.69 -0.81
CA ILE A 321 -0.76 -11.89 0.60
C ILE A 321 -1.94 -11.48 1.50
N TYR A 322 -2.54 -10.32 1.23
CA TYR A 322 -3.69 -9.85 1.99
C TYR A 322 -4.92 -10.76 1.81
N ALA A 323 -5.20 -11.18 0.58
CA ALA A 323 -6.34 -12.03 0.23
C ALA A 323 -6.25 -13.44 0.82
N THR A 324 -5.04 -13.98 0.96
CA THR A 324 -4.79 -15.35 1.45
C THR A 324 -4.37 -15.40 2.92
N GLY A 325 -4.00 -14.27 3.52
CA GLY A 325 -3.55 -14.19 4.91
C GLY A 325 -2.20 -14.87 5.19
N ARG A 326 -1.42 -15.19 4.14
CA ARG A 326 -0.13 -15.90 4.26
C ARG A 326 0.94 -15.33 3.35
N SER A 327 2.19 -15.65 3.67
CA SER A 327 3.33 -15.40 2.77
C SER A 327 3.22 -16.25 1.51
N LEU A 328 3.69 -15.69 0.38
CA LEU A 328 3.76 -16.40 -0.88
C LEU A 328 4.98 -17.32 -0.92
N THR A 329 4.77 -18.53 -1.44
CA THR A 329 5.85 -19.44 -1.81
C THR A 329 6.50 -18.99 -3.12
N TYR A 330 7.61 -19.64 -3.50
CA TYR A 330 8.22 -19.43 -4.81
C TYR A 330 7.23 -19.74 -5.95
N GLN A 331 6.47 -20.84 -5.83
CA GLN A 331 5.49 -21.25 -6.85
C GLN A 331 4.34 -20.24 -6.98
N ASP A 332 3.87 -19.68 -5.86
CA ASP A 332 2.84 -18.63 -5.89
C ASP A 332 3.37 -17.38 -6.63
N ALA A 333 4.63 -17.00 -6.39
CA ALA A 333 5.24 -15.86 -7.06
C ALA A 333 5.40 -16.11 -8.58
N GLU A 334 5.83 -17.30 -9.00
CA GLU A 334 5.90 -17.67 -10.42
C GLU A 334 4.51 -17.67 -11.07
N PHE A 335 3.49 -18.19 -10.38
CA PHE A 335 2.11 -18.13 -10.85
C PHE A 335 1.68 -16.70 -11.13
N LEU A 336 1.92 -15.77 -10.19
CA LEU A 336 1.57 -14.36 -10.33
C LEU A 336 2.35 -13.67 -11.45
N ARG A 337 3.63 -14.02 -11.68
CA ARG A 337 4.40 -13.47 -12.82
C ARG A 337 3.82 -13.93 -14.14
N GLU A 338 3.59 -15.22 -14.31
CA GLU A 338 3.11 -15.80 -15.56
C GLU A 338 1.68 -15.33 -15.88
N HIS A 339 0.78 -15.40 -14.90
CA HIS A 339 -0.63 -15.06 -15.12
C HIS A 339 -0.85 -13.56 -15.09
N GLY A 340 -0.12 -12.82 -14.24
CA GLY A 340 -0.18 -11.36 -14.20
C GLY A 340 0.28 -10.73 -15.52
N ALA A 341 1.31 -11.28 -16.17
CA ALA A 341 1.77 -10.80 -17.48
C ALA A 341 0.67 -10.82 -18.56
N LYS A 342 -0.34 -11.70 -18.44
CA LYS A 342 -1.49 -11.76 -19.36
C LYS A 342 -2.39 -10.52 -19.26
N LEU A 343 -2.27 -9.73 -18.19
CA LEU A 343 -3.00 -8.46 -18.00
C LEU A 343 -2.30 -7.25 -18.65
N LYS A 344 -1.07 -7.41 -19.13
CA LYS A 344 -0.28 -6.34 -19.76
C LYS A 344 -1.00 -5.65 -20.93
N PRO A 345 -1.65 -6.37 -21.88
CA PRO A 345 -2.33 -5.73 -23.00
C PRO A 345 -3.48 -4.80 -22.59
N ASN A 346 -4.06 -5.02 -21.41
CA ASN A 346 -5.13 -4.18 -20.86
C ASN A 346 -4.60 -3.06 -19.96
N GLY A 347 -3.28 -2.96 -19.77
CA GLY A 347 -2.64 -1.97 -18.90
C GLY A 347 -2.67 -2.34 -17.41
N TYR A 348 -2.76 -3.63 -17.07
CA TYR A 348 -2.82 -4.10 -15.68
C TYR A 348 -3.90 -3.39 -14.87
N ARG A 349 -5.15 -3.45 -15.34
CA ARG A 349 -6.26 -2.77 -14.65
C ARG A 349 -6.55 -3.40 -13.29
N MET A 350 -6.88 -2.55 -12.32
CA MET A 350 -6.92 -2.95 -10.91
C MET A 350 -8.02 -3.97 -10.58
N ARG A 351 -9.21 -3.92 -11.21
CA ARG A 351 -10.24 -4.97 -11.03
C ARG A 351 -9.83 -6.28 -11.70
N ASP A 352 -9.18 -6.23 -12.86
CA ASP A 352 -8.70 -7.43 -13.55
C ASP A 352 -7.65 -8.17 -12.70
N MET A 353 -6.81 -7.43 -11.96
CA MET A 353 -5.87 -8.00 -10.99
C MET A 353 -6.58 -8.67 -9.81
N LEU A 354 -7.63 -8.05 -9.26
CA LEU A 354 -8.46 -8.68 -8.22
C LEU A 354 -9.19 -9.92 -8.74
N GLU A 355 -9.70 -9.88 -9.97
CA GLU A 355 -10.34 -11.01 -10.64
C GLU A 355 -9.37 -12.18 -10.80
N LEU A 356 -8.15 -11.91 -11.26
CA LEU A 356 -7.08 -12.91 -11.37
C LEU A 356 -6.84 -13.59 -10.02
N ILE A 357 -6.79 -12.83 -8.92
CA ILE A 357 -6.57 -13.38 -7.58
C ILE A 357 -7.74 -14.26 -7.16
N VAL A 358 -8.97 -13.75 -7.17
CA VAL A 358 -10.13 -14.47 -6.61
C VAL A 358 -10.53 -15.70 -7.43
N THR A 359 -10.13 -15.76 -8.69
CA THR A 359 -10.37 -16.92 -9.58
C THR A 359 -9.17 -17.89 -9.65
N SER A 360 -8.05 -17.55 -9.02
CA SER A 360 -6.85 -18.39 -9.02
C SER A 360 -6.93 -19.56 -8.03
N PRO A 361 -6.15 -20.63 -8.26
CA PRO A 361 -5.95 -21.68 -7.27
C PRO A 361 -5.40 -21.15 -5.93
N LEU A 362 -4.66 -20.04 -5.93
CA LEU A 362 -4.12 -19.42 -4.71
C LEU A 362 -5.23 -18.97 -3.75
N PHE A 363 -6.39 -18.58 -4.29
CA PHE A 363 -7.53 -18.12 -3.51
C PHE A 363 -8.55 -19.23 -3.29
N LEU A 364 -8.76 -20.09 -4.29
CA LEU A 364 -9.81 -21.11 -4.32
C LEU A 364 -9.46 -22.42 -3.58
N SER A 365 -8.21 -22.55 -3.10
CA SER A 365 -7.76 -23.71 -2.35
C SER A 365 -7.37 -23.36 -0.92
N LYS A 366 -7.52 -24.34 -0.03
CA LYS A 366 -7.03 -24.37 1.35
C LYS A 366 -5.86 -25.32 1.51
#